data_AF-A0A453HFF8-F1
#
_entry.id   AF-A0A453HFF8-F1
#
_cell.length_a   1.000
_cell.length_b   1.000
_cell.length_c   1.000
_cell.angle_alpha   90.00
_cell.angle_beta   90.00
_cell.angle_gamma   90.00
#
_symmetry.space_group_name_H-M   'P 1'
#
loop_
_entity.id
_entity.type
_entity.pdbx_description
1 polymer ?
#
loop_
_entity_poly.entity_id
_entity_poly.type
_entity_poly.pdbx_seq_one_letter_code
_entity_poly.pdbx_strand_id
1 'polypeptide(L)'
;QIISKPLSDPIRSHKDLDKGSAPLYNKAVKFYEEIGNQLVHQGHVLDLFACALDQVGVAEMKVAVERTGGIVVLAESFGHSVFKDSLRHIFQSSDSDLGLSFNGIFEINCSKDVKIQGIIGPCTSLEKKGPLSSDTVIGQGNTSAWKMCGLDRKTSLCIVFDMAKKDAPDAIGQSQNNLFYFQFLTYYQHHDGQMRLRSTTISRRWVAGSGSVQELITGFDQEAAAAVMARLVSFKMEAEVDFDPVRWLDRALISLCSKFGDYQKEAPSSFSLSPRLSIFPQFIFNLRRSQFIQVKHFFCPNSVSHADQQIKRIEFLFAPN
;
A
#
# COMPACT_ATOMS: atom_id res chain seq x y z
N GLN A 1 15.65 -19.71 -12.61
CA GLN A 1 17.04 -19.30 -12.32
C GLN A 1 17.12 -17.79 -12.42
N ILE A 2 17.75 -17.12 -11.45
CA ILE A 2 17.86 -15.65 -11.39
C ILE A 2 19.01 -15.14 -12.27
N ILE A 3 20.16 -15.80 -12.20
CA ILE A 3 21.38 -15.50 -12.96
C ILE A 3 22.02 -16.81 -13.41
N SER A 4 22.68 -16.80 -14.57
CA SER A 4 23.51 -17.90 -15.05
C SER A 4 24.68 -18.19 -14.09
N LYS A 5 25.27 -19.39 -14.20
CA LYS A 5 26.37 -19.82 -13.31
C LYS A 5 27.71 -19.10 -13.54
N PRO A 6 28.12 -18.77 -14.79
CA PRO A 6 29.39 -18.10 -15.02
C PRO A 6 29.43 -16.71 -14.36
N LEU A 7 30.47 -16.43 -13.57
CA LEU A 7 30.65 -15.13 -12.90
C LEU A 7 30.93 -13.97 -13.87
N SER A 8 31.24 -14.28 -15.13
CA SER A 8 31.34 -13.29 -16.20
C SER A 8 30.01 -12.62 -16.52
N ASP A 9 28.90 -13.30 -16.20
CA ASP A 9 27.56 -12.79 -16.48
C ASP A 9 27.14 -11.93 -15.29
N PRO A 10 26.99 -10.60 -15.47
CA PRO A 10 26.66 -9.70 -14.36
C PRO A 10 25.23 -9.90 -13.90
N ILE A 11 24.98 -9.67 -12.61
CA ILE A 11 23.61 -9.60 -12.10
C ILE A 11 22.91 -8.35 -12.64
N ARG A 12 21.63 -8.51 -13.03
CA ARG A 12 20.87 -7.41 -13.63
C ARG A 12 20.82 -6.16 -12.74
N SER A 13 20.90 -5.00 -13.39
CA SER A 13 20.67 -3.66 -12.82
C SER A 13 19.30 -3.09 -13.25
N HIS A 14 18.88 -1.94 -12.70
CA HIS A 14 17.68 -1.25 -13.19
C HIS A 14 17.78 -0.87 -14.67
N LYS A 15 18.97 -0.47 -15.13
CA LYS A 15 19.20 -0.12 -16.53
C LYS A 15 18.97 -1.32 -17.45
N ASP A 16 19.31 -2.52 -17.01
CA ASP A 16 19.08 -3.75 -17.78
C ASP A 16 17.60 -4.10 -17.82
N LEU A 17 16.88 -3.92 -16.71
CA LEU A 17 15.43 -4.12 -16.66
C LEU A 17 14.69 -3.13 -17.57
N ASP A 18 15.02 -1.84 -17.48
CA ASP A 18 14.39 -0.77 -18.28
C ASP A 18 14.64 -0.96 -19.79
N LYS A 19 15.81 -1.52 -20.17
CA LYS A 19 16.15 -1.82 -21.57
C LYS A 19 15.68 -3.19 -22.06
N GLY A 20 15.08 -4.01 -21.18
CA GLY A 20 14.73 -5.39 -21.51
C GLY A 20 15.94 -6.33 -21.72
N SER A 21 17.12 -5.95 -21.23
CA SER A 21 18.38 -6.68 -21.37
C SER A 21 18.59 -7.78 -20.31
N ALA A 22 17.56 -8.11 -19.52
CA ALA A 22 17.60 -9.11 -18.46
C ALA A 22 16.76 -10.36 -18.83
N PRO A 23 17.28 -11.30 -19.63
CA PRO A 23 16.49 -12.36 -20.27
C PRO A 23 15.86 -13.36 -19.29
N LEU A 24 16.42 -13.49 -18.08
CA LEU A 24 15.93 -14.43 -17.05
C LEU A 24 14.85 -13.81 -16.16
N TYR A 25 14.73 -12.47 -16.10
CA TYR A 25 13.91 -11.77 -15.12
C TYR A 25 12.43 -12.15 -15.23
N ASN A 26 11.82 -11.95 -16.40
CA ASN A 26 10.39 -12.21 -16.60
C ASN A 26 10.03 -13.70 -16.38
N LYS A 27 10.92 -14.62 -16.77
CA LYS A 27 10.73 -16.06 -16.55
C LYS A 27 10.76 -16.41 -15.05
N ALA A 28 11.67 -15.79 -14.30
CA ALA A 28 11.78 -16.00 -12.87
C ALA A 28 10.62 -15.35 -12.09
N VAL A 29 10.21 -14.13 -12.44
CA VAL A 29 9.01 -13.48 -11.86
C VAL A 29 7.78 -14.37 -12.05
N LYS A 30 7.55 -14.88 -13.27
CA LYS A 30 6.41 -15.78 -13.55
C LYS A 30 6.45 -17.05 -12.71
N PHE A 31 7.63 -17.66 -12.55
CA PHE A 31 7.79 -18.84 -11.69
C PHE A 31 7.42 -18.55 -10.23
N TYR A 32 7.87 -17.43 -9.67
CA TYR A 32 7.51 -17.06 -8.30
C TYR A 32 6.06 -16.62 -8.18
N GLU A 33 5.46 -16.06 -9.22
CA GLU A 33 4.02 -15.79 -9.25
C GLU A 33 3.21 -17.09 -9.15
N GLU A 34 3.60 -18.14 -9.87
CA GLU A 34 2.98 -19.47 -9.78
C GLU A 34 3.10 -20.08 -8.38
N ILE A 35 4.29 -19.97 -7.75
CA ILE A 35 4.49 -20.37 -6.35
C ILE A 35 3.58 -19.55 -5.43
N GLY A 36 3.55 -18.23 -5.61
CA GLY A 36 2.71 -17.33 -4.82
C GLY A 36 1.24 -17.73 -4.87
N ASN A 37 0.73 -18.07 -6.07
CA ASN A 37 -0.64 -18.54 -6.24
C ASN A 37 -0.93 -19.83 -5.47
N GLN A 38 -0.01 -20.80 -5.50
CA GLN A 38 -0.15 -22.05 -4.75
C GLN A 38 -0.17 -21.81 -3.24
N LEU A 39 0.75 -20.97 -2.74
CA LEU A 39 0.82 -20.61 -1.32
C LEU A 39 -0.44 -19.89 -0.86
N VAL A 40 -0.93 -18.91 -1.64
CA VAL A 40 -2.17 -18.18 -1.35
C VAL A 40 -3.36 -19.12 -1.28
N HIS A 41 -3.47 -20.06 -2.22
CA HIS A 41 -4.54 -21.05 -2.23
C HIS A 41 -4.52 -21.94 -0.97
N GLN A 42 -3.33 -22.33 -0.52
CA GLN A 42 -3.14 -23.14 0.68
C GLN A 42 -3.17 -22.33 1.99
N GLY A 43 -3.15 -21.00 1.91
CA GLY A 43 -3.08 -20.12 3.08
C GLY A 43 -1.70 -20.10 3.75
N HIS A 44 -0.64 -20.40 3.02
CA HIS A 44 0.74 -20.42 3.51
C HIS A 44 1.44 -19.06 3.33
N VAL A 45 2.38 -18.77 4.24
CA VAL A 45 3.20 -17.56 4.25
C VAL A 45 4.61 -17.89 3.73
N LEU A 46 5.18 -17.01 2.91
CA LEU A 46 6.58 -17.10 2.48
C LEU A 46 7.38 -15.93 3.02
N ASP A 47 8.25 -16.18 4.00
CA ASP A 47 9.23 -15.21 4.48
C ASP A 47 10.59 -15.43 3.79
N LEU A 48 11.27 -14.34 3.44
CA LEU A 48 12.56 -14.36 2.78
C LEU A 48 13.64 -13.69 3.65
N PHE A 49 14.50 -14.53 4.21
CA PHE A 49 15.70 -14.10 4.93
C PHE A 49 16.92 -14.28 4.02
N ALA A 50 17.52 -13.17 3.58
CA ALA A 50 18.61 -13.25 2.62
C ALA A 50 19.81 -12.41 3.06
N CYS A 51 20.97 -13.08 3.18
CA CYS A 51 22.23 -12.45 3.52
C CYS A 51 23.28 -12.71 2.44
N ALA A 52 23.68 -11.66 1.72
CA ALA A 52 24.72 -11.73 0.71
C ALA A 52 25.31 -10.33 0.45
N LEU A 53 26.57 -10.30 -0.01
CA LEU A 53 27.23 -9.06 -0.44
C LEU A 53 26.67 -8.52 -1.77
N ASP A 54 26.02 -9.38 -2.56
CA ASP A 54 25.41 -9.04 -3.84
C ASP A 54 23.94 -9.52 -3.89
N GLN A 55 23.27 -9.26 -5.01
CA GLN A 55 21.86 -9.52 -5.18
C GLN A 55 21.51 -11.02 -5.21
N VAL A 56 20.43 -11.37 -4.51
CA VAL A 56 19.90 -12.74 -4.35
C VAL A 56 18.58 -13.01 -5.09
N GLY A 57 18.12 -12.08 -5.94
CA GLY A 57 16.84 -12.24 -6.67
C GLY A 57 15.56 -11.85 -5.91
N VAL A 58 15.63 -10.91 -4.97
CA VAL A 58 14.45 -10.40 -4.23
C VAL A 58 13.44 -9.81 -5.18
N ALA A 59 13.88 -9.10 -6.21
CA ALA A 59 12.98 -8.47 -7.18
C ALA A 59 12.07 -9.47 -7.91
N GLU A 60 12.55 -10.69 -8.14
CA GLU A 60 11.79 -11.77 -8.75
C GLU A 60 10.89 -12.49 -7.72
N MET A 61 11.39 -12.67 -6.50
CA MET A 61 10.68 -13.38 -5.42
C MET A 61 9.59 -12.54 -4.76
N LYS A 62 9.70 -11.22 -4.83
CA LYS A 62 8.83 -10.24 -4.16
C LYS A 62 7.35 -10.54 -4.33
N VAL A 63 6.92 -10.90 -5.54
CA VAL A 63 5.51 -11.18 -5.85
C VAL A 63 4.92 -12.29 -4.95
N ALA A 64 5.68 -13.33 -4.67
CA ALA A 64 5.24 -14.44 -3.81
C ALA A 64 5.18 -14.03 -2.34
N VAL A 65 6.19 -13.27 -1.89
CA VAL A 65 6.28 -12.80 -0.52
C VAL A 65 5.16 -11.79 -0.21
N GLU A 66 4.90 -10.84 -1.10
CA GLU A 66 3.84 -9.83 -0.92
C GLU A 66 2.44 -10.44 -0.92
N ARG A 67 2.15 -11.33 -1.87
CA ARG A 67 0.83 -11.99 -1.98
C ARG A 67 0.48 -12.83 -0.76
N THR A 68 1.49 -13.45 -0.14
CA THR A 68 1.31 -14.32 1.03
C THR A 68 1.37 -13.57 2.36
N GLY A 69 1.73 -12.30 2.35
CA GLY A 69 1.86 -11.53 3.58
C GLY A 69 3.15 -11.85 4.37
N GLY A 70 4.14 -12.49 3.75
CA GLY A 70 5.44 -12.71 4.38
C GLY A 70 6.41 -11.52 4.30
N ILE A 71 7.49 -11.59 5.05
CA ILE A 71 8.46 -10.50 5.20
C ILE A 71 9.74 -10.75 4.38
N VAL A 72 10.48 -9.67 4.07
CA VAL A 72 11.84 -9.76 3.56
C VAL A 72 12.79 -9.14 4.57
N VAL A 73 13.86 -9.86 4.91
CA VAL A 73 15.00 -9.34 5.68
C VAL A 73 16.25 -9.46 4.82
N LEU A 74 16.85 -8.31 4.46
CA LEU A 74 18.11 -8.25 3.72
C LEU A 74 19.25 -7.77 4.61
N ALA A 75 20.36 -8.48 4.57
CA ALA A 75 21.61 -8.06 5.17
C ALA A 75 22.81 -8.55 4.33
N GLU A 76 24.02 -8.17 4.71
CA GLU A 76 25.24 -8.65 4.04
C GLU A 76 25.67 -10.04 4.55
N SER A 77 25.38 -10.34 5.82
CA SER A 77 25.78 -11.57 6.50
C SER A 77 24.81 -11.92 7.63
N PHE A 78 24.56 -13.22 7.80
CA PHE A 78 23.79 -13.76 8.93
C PHE A 78 24.48 -13.50 10.29
N GLY A 79 25.77 -13.16 10.27
CA GLY A 79 26.53 -12.79 11.46
C GLY A 79 26.22 -11.40 12.00
N HIS A 80 25.67 -10.50 11.18
CA HIS A 80 25.48 -9.09 11.52
C HIS A 80 24.32 -8.90 12.52
N SER A 81 24.43 -7.88 13.36
CA SER A 81 23.40 -7.50 14.33
C SER A 81 22.07 -7.21 13.64
N VAL A 82 22.08 -6.48 12.53
CA VAL A 82 20.88 -6.15 11.74
C VAL A 82 20.04 -7.40 11.44
N PHE A 83 20.66 -8.48 10.96
CA PHE A 83 19.96 -9.74 10.71
C PHE A 83 19.46 -10.38 12.01
N LYS A 84 20.36 -10.55 12.98
CA LYS A 84 20.05 -11.23 14.25
C LYS A 84 18.94 -10.54 15.03
N ASP A 85 18.97 -9.22 15.08
CA ASP A 85 18.01 -8.40 15.81
C ASP A 85 16.66 -8.36 15.09
N SER A 86 16.66 -8.26 13.75
CA SER A 86 15.43 -8.40 12.96
C SER A 86 14.76 -9.76 13.19
N LEU A 87 15.54 -10.85 13.10
CA LEU A 87 15.06 -12.21 13.34
C LEU A 87 14.48 -12.35 14.76
N ARG A 88 15.20 -11.85 15.77
CA ARG A 88 14.70 -11.86 17.15
C ARG A 88 13.39 -11.08 17.30
N HIS A 89 13.26 -9.93 16.66
CA HIS A 89 12.06 -9.10 16.77
C HIS A 89 10.83 -9.79 16.15
N ILE A 90 11.01 -10.52 15.04
CA ILE A 90 9.94 -11.30 14.40
C ILE A 90 9.43 -12.40 15.33
N PHE A 91 10.34 -13.05 16.04
CA PHE A 91 10.01 -14.13 16.99
C PHE A 91 9.92 -13.66 18.44
N GLN A 92 9.83 -12.34 18.66
CA GLN A 92 9.71 -11.78 20.01
C GLN A 92 8.28 -12.03 20.50
N SER A 93 8.13 -12.99 21.41
CA SER A 93 6.83 -13.29 21.99
C SER A 93 6.32 -12.15 22.86
N SER A 94 5.04 -11.80 22.73
CA SER A 94 4.31 -11.03 23.73
C SER A 94 3.62 -11.99 24.70
N ASP A 95 3.98 -11.94 25.99
CA ASP A 95 3.42 -12.63 27.18
C ASP A 95 3.08 -14.14 27.12
N SER A 96 3.02 -14.79 25.94
CA SER A 96 2.87 -16.24 25.71
C SER A 96 2.81 -16.65 24.23
N ASP A 97 2.71 -15.72 23.27
CA ASP A 97 2.54 -16.02 21.84
C ASP A 97 3.30 -15.04 20.92
N LEU A 98 3.38 -15.38 19.63
CA LEU A 98 4.02 -14.54 18.60
C LEU A 98 3.09 -13.44 18.03
N GLY A 99 1.82 -13.37 18.47
CA GLY A 99 0.84 -12.43 17.95
C GLY A 99 0.44 -12.64 16.49
N LEU A 100 0.86 -13.76 15.89
CA LEU A 100 0.61 -14.10 14.49
C LEU A 100 -0.79 -14.68 14.31
N SER A 101 -1.36 -14.45 13.13
CA SER A 101 -2.66 -14.94 12.71
C SER A 101 -2.58 -15.34 11.25
N PHE A 102 -3.37 -16.35 10.88
CA PHE A 102 -3.19 -17.05 9.62
C PHE A 102 -4.50 -17.21 8.85
N ASN A 103 -4.36 -17.51 7.57
CA ASN A 103 -5.44 -17.96 6.70
C ASN A 103 -6.64 -17.00 6.65
N GLY A 104 -6.38 -15.71 6.74
CA GLY A 104 -7.37 -14.65 6.83
C GLY A 104 -8.17 -14.43 5.55
N ILE A 105 -9.44 -14.07 5.69
CA ILE A 105 -10.31 -13.54 4.66
C ILE A 105 -10.78 -12.16 5.12
N PHE A 106 -10.42 -11.15 4.35
CA PHE A 106 -10.85 -9.77 4.56
C PHE A 106 -11.96 -9.42 3.59
N GLU A 107 -13.13 -9.03 4.08
CA GLU A 107 -14.25 -8.56 3.26
C GLU A 107 -14.64 -7.13 3.63
N ILE A 108 -15.06 -6.38 2.61
CA ILE A 108 -15.56 -5.01 2.77
C ILE A 108 -16.99 -4.93 2.26
N ASN A 109 -17.87 -4.42 3.12
CA ASN A 109 -19.20 -3.95 2.75
C ASN A 109 -19.25 -2.43 2.88
N CYS A 110 -19.99 -1.76 2.00
CA CYS A 110 -20.21 -0.31 2.11
C CYS A 110 -21.58 0.08 1.56
N SER A 111 -22.01 1.30 1.84
CA SER A 111 -23.23 1.87 1.27
C SER A 111 -23.20 1.86 -0.26
N LYS A 112 -24.36 1.77 -0.92
CA LYS A 112 -24.49 1.61 -2.39
C LYS A 112 -23.77 2.67 -3.22
N ASP A 113 -23.70 3.89 -2.69
CA ASP A 113 -23.08 5.08 -3.30
C ASP A 113 -21.55 5.15 -3.10
N VAL A 114 -20.96 4.13 -2.47
CA VAL A 114 -19.53 3.97 -2.27
C VAL A 114 -19.08 2.72 -3.02
N LYS A 115 -18.01 2.82 -3.78
CA LYS A 115 -17.39 1.70 -4.50
C LYS A 115 -15.95 1.51 -4.05
N ILE A 116 -15.45 0.28 -4.13
CA ILE A 116 -14.10 -0.10 -3.76
C ILE A 116 -13.25 -0.13 -5.01
N GLN A 117 -12.22 0.72 -5.09
CA GLN A 117 -11.24 0.68 -6.18
C GLN A 117 -10.23 -0.45 -5.98
N GLY A 118 -9.86 -0.71 -4.72
CA GLY A 118 -9.04 -1.85 -4.34
C GLY A 118 -8.16 -1.59 -3.11
N ILE A 119 -7.21 -2.49 -2.88
CA ILE A 119 -6.31 -2.49 -1.73
C ILE A 119 -4.84 -2.47 -2.16
N ILE A 120 -4.04 -1.64 -1.51
CA ILE A 120 -2.58 -1.69 -1.53
C ILE A 120 -2.11 -2.19 -0.16
N GLY A 121 -1.50 -3.37 -0.14
CA GLY A 121 -1.01 -4.02 1.08
C GLY A 121 -0.81 -5.53 0.90
N PRO A 122 -0.40 -6.23 1.98
CA PRO A 122 -0.12 -7.67 1.98
C PRO A 122 -1.38 -8.54 1.92
N CYS A 123 -2.06 -8.55 0.77
CA CYS A 123 -3.23 -9.38 0.52
C CYS A 123 -3.34 -9.75 -0.96
N THR A 124 -4.12 -10.79 -1.27
CA THR A 124 -4.41 -11.21 -2.65
C THR A 124 -5.91 -11.18 -2.90
N SER A 125 -6.35 -10.66 -4.05
CA SER A 125 -7.77 -10.68 -4.44
C SER A 125 -8.36 -12.09 -4.42
N LEU A 126 -9.58 -12.25 -3.88
CA LEU A 126 -10.39 -13.47 -4.03
C LEU A 126 -11.33 -13.40 -5.23
N GLU A 127 -11.23 -12.36 -6.06
CA GLU A 127 -12.02 -12.18 -7.28
C GLU A 127 -13.53 -12.27 -7.06
N LYS A 128 -14.00 -11.87 -5.87
CA LYS A 128 -15.41 -11.80 -5.50
C LYS A 128 -16.03 -10.59 -6.20
N LYS A 129 -16.44 -10.80 -7.45
CA LYS A 129 -17.13 -9.79 -8.25
C LYS A 129 -18.45 -9.41 -7.60
N GLY A 130 -18.78 -8.13 -7.62
CA GLY A 130 -20.03 -7.64 -7.08
C GLY A 130 -20.25 -6.16 -7.37
N PRO A 131 -21.45 -5.64 -7.04
CA PRO A 131 -21.82 -4.26 -7.31
C PRO A 131 -21.04 -3.24 -6.45
N LEU A 132 -20.19 -3.71 -5.53
CA LEU A 132 -19.37 -2.87 -4.66
C LEU A 132 -18.03 -2.48 -5.30
N SER A 133 -17.59 -3.14 -6.36
CA SER A 133 -16.33 -2.82 -7.04
C SER A 133 -16.49 -1.59 -7.96
N SER A 134 -15.49 -0.71 -7.99
CA SER A 134 -15.41 0.43 -8.91
C SER A 134 -14.89 -0.02 -10.28
N ASP A 135 -15.24 0.74 -11.32
CA ASP A 135 -14.65 0.58 -12.66
C ASP A 135 -13.18 1.03 -12.71
N THR A 136 -12.78 1.92 -11.80
CA THR A 136 -11.38 2.34 -11.65
C THR A 136 -10.69 1.45 -10.62
N VAL A 137 -9.60 0.80 -11.03
CA VAL A 137 -8.91 -0.21 -10.23
C VAL A 137 -7.58 0.33 -9.70
N ILE A 138 -7.34 0.13 -8.39
CA ILE A 138 -6.07 0.42 -7.74
C ILE A 138 -5.62 -0.80 -6.93
N GLY A 139 -4.35 -1.20 -7.08
CA GLY A 139 -3.79 -2.35 -6.37
C GLY A 139 -4.57 -3.64 -6.66
N GLN A 140 -4.87 -4.38 -5.60
CA GLN A 140 -5.73 -5.56 -5.62
C GLN A 140 -7.21 -5.11 -5.67
N GLY A 141 -7.73 -4.81 -6.85
CA GLY A 141 -9.13 -4.38 -7.04
C GLY A 141 -10.03 -5.43 -7.70
N ASN A 142 -11.13 -4.98 -8.30
CA ASN A 142 -12.17 -5.83 -8.92
C ASN A 142 -12.76 -6.92 -8.00
N THR A 143 -12.74 -6.67 -6.70
CA THR A 143 -13.24 -7.60 -5.68
C THR A 143 -13.76 -6.81 -4.47
N SER A 144 -14.53 -7.47 -3.62
CA SER A 144 -14.85 -7.00 -2.27
C SER A 144 -14.32 -7.93 -1.17
N ALA A 145 -13.50 -8.92 -1.54
CA ALA A 145 -12.88 -9.87 -0.62
C ALA A 145 -11.43 -10.20 -1.03
N TRP A 146 -10.57 -10.38 -0.02
CA TRP A 146 -9.15 -10.65 -0.17
C TRP A 146 -8.67 -11.73 0.79
N LYS A 147 -7.68 -12.51 0.36
CA LYS A 147 -6.93 -13.46 1.17
C LYS A 147 -5.77 -12.76 1.86
N MET A 148 -5.56 -13.05 3.13
CA MET A 148 -4.41 -12.64 3.94
C MET A 148 -3.79 -13.87 4.58
N CYS A 149 -2.74 -14.46 3.97
CA CYS A 149 -2.23 -15.75 4.45
C CYS A 149 -1.55 -15.63 5.82
N GLY A 150 -0.78 -14.55 6.02
CA GLY A 150 -0.25 -14.12 7.31
C GLY A 150 -0.72 -12.71 7.62
N LEU A 151 -1.11 -12.49 8.87
CA LEU A 151 -1.43 -11.19 9.42
C LEU A 151 -1.08 -11.13 10.90
N ASP A 152 -0.81 -9.94 11.39
CA ASP A 152 -0.50 -9.66 12.79
C ASP A 152 -1.17 -8.34 13.22
N ARG A 153 -0.88 -7.90 14.45
CA ARG A 153 -1.42 -6.63 14.98
C ARG A 153 -0.90 -5.39 14.25
N LYS A 154 0.24 -5.49 13.56
CA LYS A 154 0.89 -4.38 12.83
C LYS A 154 0.50 -4.35 11.35
N THR A 155 -0.23 -5.36 10.87
CA THR A 155 -0.62 -5.48 9.47
C THR A 155 -1.60 -4.37 9.10
N SER A 156 -1.18 -3.51 8.18
CA SER A 156 -1.96 -2.35 7.72
C SER A 156 -2.28 -2.47 6.23
N LEU A 157 -3.52 -2.16 5.85
CA LEU A 157 -4.00 -2.14 4.47
C LEU A 157 -4.39 -0.71 4.08
N CYS A 158 -4.06 -0.29 2.85
CA CYS A 158 -4.55 0.96 2.28
C CYS A 158 -5.71 0.64 1.34
N ILE A 159 -6.90 1.12 1.68
CA ILE A 159 -8.12 0.84 0.93
C ILE A 159 -8.53 2.13 0.23
N VAL A 160 -8.70 2.07 -1.09
CA VAL A 160 -9.11 3.22 -1.90
C VAL A 160 -10.55 3.05 -2.33
N PHE A 161 -11.35 4.08 -2.10
CA PHE A 161 -12.76 4.12 -2.43
C PHE A 161 -13.03 5.16 -3.51
N ASP A 162 -14.05 4.88 -4.30
CA ASP A 162 -14.69 5.83 -5.20
C ASP A 162 -16.04 6.22 -4.63
N MET A 163 -16.33 7.51 -4.65
CA MET A 163 -17.55 8.07 -4.07
C MET A 163 -18.43 8.54 -5.23
N ALA A 164 -19.63 7.96 -5.35
CA ALA A 164 -20.54 8.33 -6.44
C ALA A 164 -20.88 9.83 -6.36
N LYS A 165 -20.65 10.54 -7.47
CA LYS A 165 -21.06 11.93 -7.60
C LYS A 165 -22.58 11.96 -7.80
N LYS A 166 -23.32 12.57 -6.88
CA LYS A 166 -24.72 12.90 -7.10
C LYS A 166 -24.80 14.12 -8.01
N ASP A 167 -24.59 13.91 -9.31
CA ASP A 167 -24.78 14.92 -10.34
C ASP A 167 -26.29 15.07 -10.65
N ALA A 168 -27.06 15.64 -9.72
CA ALA A 168 -28.45 16.03 -9.97
C ALA A 168 -28.88 17.22 -9.08
N PRO A 169 -29.41 18.31 -9.64
CA PRO A 169 -30.07 19.39 -8.88
C PRO A 169 -31.39 18.96 -8.20
N ASP A 170 -31.95 17.80 -8.55
CA ASP A 170 -33.28 17.35 -8.12
C ASP A 170 -33.25 16.29 -7.01
N ALA A 171 -32.66 16.63 -5.87
CA ALA A 171 -32.87 15.88 -4.64
C ALA A 171 -33.37 16.81 -3.52
N ILE A 172 -34.54 17.43 -3.73
CA ILE A 172 -35.44 17.91 -2.66
C ILE A 172 -36.10 16.69 -1.96
N GLY A 173 -35.30 15.65 -1.73
CA GLY A 173 -35.66 14.42 -1.06
C GLY A 173 -34.45 14.04 -0.22
N GLN A 174 -34.30 14.73 0.91
CA GLN A 174 -33.38 14.33 1.96
C GLN A 174 -33.59 12.83 2.21
N SER A 175 -32.67 11.99 1.75
CA SER A 175 -32.52 10.68 2.35
C SER A 175 -32.25 10.96 3.82
N GLN A 176 -33.18 10.62 4.70
CA GLN A 176 -33.12 10.88 6.14
C GLN A 176 -31.81 10.40 6.79
N ASN A 177 -31.06 9.55 6.09
CA ASN A 177 -29.71 9.15 6.46
C ASN A 177 -28.66 9.92 5.64
N ASN A 178 -28.10 10.98 6.24
CA ASN A 178 -26.95 11.72 5.70
C ASN A 178 -25.61 10.98 5.94
N LEU A 179 -25.67 9.73 6.43
CA LEU A 179 -24.51 8.91 6.70
C LEU A 179 -24.31 7.86 5.63
N PHE A 180 -23.05 7.55 5.36
CA PHE A 180 -22.64 6.34 4.66
C PHE A 180 -21.79 5.48 5.59
N TYR A 181 -21.78 4.18 5.32
CA TYR A 181 -21.19 3.18 6.20
C TYR A 181 -20.14 2.39 5.46
N PHE A 182 -19.13 1.97 6.22
CA PHE A 182 -18.19 0.95 5.84
C PHE A 182 -18.21 -0.12 6.92
N GLN A 183 -18.17 -1.38 6.51
CA GLN A 183 -18.00 -2.51 7.39
C GLN A 183 -16.85 -3.36 6.86
N PHE A 184 -15.89 -3.60 7.75
CA PHE A 184 -14.70 -4.38 7.52
C PHE A 184 -14.82 -5.67 8.31
N LEU A 185 -14.71 -6.81 7.65
CA LEU A 185 -14.82 -8.14 8.25
C LEU A 185 -13.52 -8.88 8.00
N THR A 186 -12.85 -9.32 9.07
CA THR A 186 -11.65 -10.16 8.98
C THR A 186 -11.93 -11.49 9.67
N TYR A 187 -12.10 -12.54 8.88
CA TYR A 187 -12.15 -13.92 9.36
C TYR A 187 -10.74 -14.47 9.36
N TYR A 188 -10.25 -15.09 10.43
CA TYR A 188 -8.88 -15.59 10.48
C TYR A 188 -8.71 -16.70 11.51
N GLN A 189 -7.65 -17.48 11.35
CA GLN A 189 -7.18 -18.43 12.36
C GLN A 189 -6.24 -17.71 13.32
N HIS A 190 -6.62 -17.66 14.59
CA HIS A 190 -5.81 -17.08 15.65
C HIS A 190 -4.69 -18.06 16.06
N HIS A 191 -3.63 -17.60 16.72
CA HIS A 191 -2.47 -18.43 17.08
C HIS A 191 -2.81 -19.62 18.01
N ASP A 192 -3.94 -19.55 18.72
CA ASP A 192 -4.48 -20.65 19.55
C ASP A 192 -5.23 -21.71 18.73
N GLY A 193 -5.26 -21.57 17.40
CA GLY A 193 -5.94 -22.46 16.46
C GLY A 193 -7.42 -22.16 16.26
N GLN A 194 -8.02 -21.25 17.04
CA GLN A 194 -9.44 -20.92 16.92
C GLN A 194 -9.71 -20.00 15.73
N MET A 195 -10.84 -20.22 15.07
CA MET A 195 -11.34 -19.29 14.05
C MET A 195 -12.02 -18.10 14.71
N ARG A 196 -11.66 -16.89 14.30
CA ARG A 196 -12.21 -15.63 14.81
C ARG A 196 -12.73 -14.75 13.68
N LEU A 197 -13.71 -13.92 14.02
CA LEU A 197 -14.20 -12.83 13.18
C LEU A 197 -13.98 -11.51 13.90
N ARG A 198 -13.21 -10.62 13.30
CA ARG A 198 -13.13 -9.21 13.69
C ARG A 198 -14.03 -8.40 12.77
N SER A 199 -14.99 -7.67 13.35
CA SER A 199 -15.86 -6.75 12.61
C SER A 199 -15.58 -5.32 13.05
N THR A 200 -15.43 -4.40 12.11
CA THR A 200 -15.30 -2.96 12.37
C THR A 200 -16.23 -2.21 11.45
N THR A 201 -17.19 -1.51 12.04
CA THR A 201 -18.15 -0.68 11.29
C THR A 201 -17.89 0.77 11.62
N ILE A 202 -17.70 1.58 10.59
CA ILE A 202 -17.57 3.04 10.72
C ILE A 202 -18.64 3.73 9.89
N SER A 203 -19.04 4.92 10.32
CA SER A 203 -19.91 5.80 9.55
C SER A 203 -19.24 7.15 9.34
N ARG A 204 -19.60 7.79 8.24
CA ARG A 204 -19.19 9.15 7.87
C ARG A 204 -20.38 9.89 7.29
N ARG A 205 -20.36 11.21 7.36
CA ARG A 205 -21.43 12.09 6.88
C ARG A 205 -21.13 12.59 5.48
N TRP A 206 -22.13 12.65 4.62
CA TRP A 206 -22.01 13.35 3.34
C TRP A 206 -21.95 14.86 3.57
N VAL A 207 -21.13 15.52 2.75
CA VAL A 207 -20.95 16.97 2.77
C VAL A 207 -21.40 17.52 1.42
N ALA A 208 -22.39 18.41 1.45
CA ALA A 208 -22.98 19.03 0.25
C ALA A 208 -23.38 20.49 0.55
N GLY A 209 -23.46 21.33 -0.48
CA GLY A 209 -23.91 22.72 -0.37
C GLY A 209 -22.82 23.74 -0.05
N SER A 210 -23.25 24.97 0.25
CA SER A 210 -22.38 26.09 0.64
C SER A 210 -21.65 25.80 1.95
N GLY A 211 -20.33 25.97 2.00
CA GLY A 211 -19.50 25.64 3.17
C GLY A 211 -18.92 24.22 3.17
N SER A 212 -19.24 23.40 2.15
CA SER A 212 -18.72 22.04 1.98
C SER A 212 -17.19 21.96 2.03
N VAL A 213 -16.49 22.95 1.46
CA VAL A 213 -15.02 23.00 1.47
C VAL A 213 -14.46 23.05 2.90
N GLN A 214 -15.05 23.87 3.77
CA GLN A 214 -14.58 24.02 5.16
C GLN A 214 -14.78 22.74 5.98
N GLU A 215 -15.93 22.06 5.79
CA GLU A 215 -16.19 20.77 6.42
C GLU A 215 -15.22 19.68 5.92
N LEU A 216 -14.91 19.67 4.62
CA LEU A 216 -13.92 18.74 4.06
C LEU A 216 -12.52 18.97 4.61
N ILE A 217 -12.09 20.24 4.72
CA ILE A 217 -10.80 20.61 5.34
C ILE A 217 -10.76 20.15 6.81
N THR A 218 -11.87 20.30 7.53
CA THR A 218 -11.96 19.90 8.94
C THR A 218 -11.83 18.38 9.12
N GLY A 219 -12.32 17.61 8.15
CA GLY A 219 -12.21 16.14 8.12
C GLY A 219 -10.90 15.62 7.50
N PHE A 220 -10.01 16.49 7.03
CA PHE A 220 -8.77 16.08 6.39
C PHE A 220 -7.70 15.67 7.43
N ASP A 221 -7.14 14.49 7.23
CA ASP A 221 -6.03 13.95 7.99
C ASP A 221 -4.77 13.96 7.10
N GLN A 222 -3.90 14.96 7.31
CA GLN A 222 -2.70 15.15 6.50
C GLN A 222 -1.65 14.05 6.65
N GLU A 223 -1.63 13.37 7.80
CA GLU A 223 -0.69 12.31 8.10
C GLU A 223 -1.11 11.00 7.41
N ALA A 224 -2.39 10.64 7.56
CA ALA A 224 -2.98 9.53 6.82
C ALA A 224 -2.93 9.76 5.31
N ALA A 225 -3.21 10.98 4.84
CA ALA A 225 -3.11 11.33 3.43
C ALA A 225 -1.68 11.17 2.90
N ALA A 226 -0.66 11.57 3.65
CA ALA A 226 0.74 11.39 3.26
C ALA A 226 1.12 9.90 3.15
N ALA A 227 0.70 9.08 4.11
CA ALA A 227 0.88 7.63 4.09
C ALA A 227 0.20 6.98 2.88
N VAL A 228 -1.04 7.37 2.58
CA VAL A 228 -1.79 6.89 1.40
C VAL A 228 -1.10 7.32 0.10
N MET A 229 -0.65 8.57 0.00
CA MET A 229 0.10 9.05 -1.17
C MET A 229 1.40 8.28 -1.38
N ALA A 230 2.13 7.95 -0.31
CA ALA A 230 3.33 7.14 -0.37
C ALA A 230 3.04 5.73 -0.93
N ARG A 231 1.96 5.08 -0.48
CA ARG A 231 1.55 3.76 -1.01
C ARG A 231 1.05 3.83 -2.46
N LEU A 232 0.32 4.89 -2.82
CA LEU A 232 -0.16 5.09 -4.19
C LEU A 232 0.98 5.32 -5.19
N VAL A 233 1.93 6.18 -4.86
CA VAL A 233 3.06 6.46 -5.75
C VAL A 233 3.96 5.23 -5.91
N SER A 234 4.20 4.47 -4.83
CA SER A 234 4.94 3.20 -4.88
C SER A 234 4.23 2.20 -5.80
N PHE A 235 2.92 2.01 -5.64
CA PHE A 235 2.14 1.16 -6.54
C PHE A 235 2.22 1.62 -8.00
N LYS A 236 2.06 2.92 -8.27
CA LYS A 236 2.11 3.48 -9.63
C LYS A 236 3.48 3.31 -10.29
N MET A 237 4.56 3.51 -9.54
CA MET A 237 5.93 3.29 -10.04
C MET A 237 6.17 1.85 -10.51
N GLU A 238 5.42 0.88 -10.00
CA GLU A 238 5.51 -0.53 -10.38
C GLU A 238 4.55 -0.91 -11.49
N ALA A 239 3.34 -0.36 -11.46
CA ALA A 239 2.27 -0.70 -12.40
C ALA A 239 2.40 0.03 -13.74
N GLU A 240 2.98 1.24 -13.75
CA GLU A 240 2.99 2.13 -14.92
C GLU A 240 4.41 2.27 -15.50
N VAL A 241 4.58 1.90 -16.76
CA VAL A 241 5.83 2.11 -17.52
C VAL A 241 6.04 3.61 -17.76
N ASP A 242 7.29 4.07 -17.62
CA ASP A 242 7.69 5.47 -17.79
C ASP A 242 6.95 6.47 -16.87
N PHE A 243 6.42 6.00 -15.74
CA PHE A 243 5.79 6.84 -14.73
C PHE A 243 6.80 7.79 -14.07
N ASP A 244 6.47 9.09 -14.04
CA ASP A 244 7.24 10.11 -13.34
C ASP A 244 6.61 10.37 -11.95
N PRO A 245 7.13 9.74 -10.88
CA PRO A 245 6.54 9.86 -9.55
C PRO A 245 6.66 11.27 -8.98
N VAL A 246 7.74 11.99 -9.30
CA VAL A 246 7.98 13.34 -8.78
C VAL A 246 6.96 14.30 -9.36
N ARG A 247 6.78 14.27 -10.69
CA ARG A 247 5.80 15.12 -11.36
C ARG A 247 4.37 14.77 -10.94
N TRP A 248 4.07 13.50 -10.71
CA TRP A 248 2.75 13.08 -10.22
C TRP A 248 2.46 13.62 -8.81
N LEU A 249 3.42 13.49 -7.89
CA LEU A 249 3.31 14.04 -6.53
C LEU A 249 3.17 15.57 -6.54
N ASP A 250 3.98 16.27 -7.35
CA ASP A 250 3.93 17.73 -7.47
C ASP A 250 2.58 18.21 -8.01
N ARG A 251 2.05 17.54 -9.04
CA ARG A 251 0.72 17.85 -9.59
C ARG A 251 -0.40 17.64 -8.56
N ALA A 252 -0.34 16.55 -7.79
CA ALA A 252 -1.30 16.29 -6.74
C ALA A 252 -1.23 17.37 -5.64
N LEU A 253 -0.04 17.77 -5.23
CA LEU A 253 0.18 18.83 -4.24
C LEU A 253 -0.34 20.18 -4.75
N ILE A 254 -0.01 20.55 -5.99
CA ILE A 254 -0.50 21.79 -6.61
C ILE A 254 -2.03 21.77 -6.66
N SER A 255 -2.64 20.66 -7.10
CA SER A 255 -4.11 20.55 -7.15
C SER A 255 -4.76 20.69 -5.78
N LEU A 256 -4.15 20.15 -4.72
CA LEU A 256 -4.63 20.32 -3.35
C LEU A 256 -4.55 21.78 -2.92
N CYS A 257 -3.35 22.39 -3.05
CA CYS A 257 -3.11 23.78 -2.65
C CYS A 257 -3.97 24.77 -3.43
N SER A 258 -4.17 24.57 -4.74
CA SER A 258 -5.03 25.43 -5.56
C SER A 258 -6.51 25.33 -5.17
N LYS A 259 -6.96 24.17 -4.67
CA LYS A 259 -8.35 23.92 -4.31
C LYS A 259 -8.69 24.31 -2.87
N PHE A 260 -7.76 24.15 -1.94
CA PHE A 260 -8.01 24.31 -0.50
C PHE A 260 -7.15 25.39 0.18
N GLY A 261 -6.25 26.04 -0.56
CA GLY A 261 -5.46 27.16 -0.04
C GLY A 261 -6.13 28.51 -0.28
N ASP A 262 -5.86 29.45 0.62
CA ASP A 262 -6.29 30.83 0.50
C ASP A 262 -5.18 31.65 -0.16
N TYR A 263 -5.49 32.33 -1.26
CA TYR A 263 -4.52 33.16 -1.98
C TYR A 263 -5.22 34.19 -2.87
N GLN A 264 -4.49 35.27 -3.16
CA GLN A 264 -4.82 36.22 -4.21
C GLN A 264 -4.04 35.87 -5.48
N LYS A 265 -4.73 35.94 -6.63
CA LYS A 265 -4.13 35.66 -7.93
C LYS A 265 -2.95 36.61 -8.18
N GLU A 266 -1.86 36.09 -8.75
CA GLU A 266 -0.61 36.82 -9.04
C GLU A 266 0.13 37.37 -7.79
N ALA A 267 -0.25 36.98 -6.56
CA ALA A 267 0.42 37.42 -5.34
C ALA A 267 0.90 36.21 -4.49
N PRO A 268 2.08 35.62 -4.77
CA PRO A 268 2.55 34.41 -4.09
C PRO A 268 2.68 34.53 -2.57
N SER A 269 3.02 35.72 -2.06
CA SER A 269 3.15 35.99 -0.62
C SER A 269 1.83 35.93 0.15
N SER A 270 0.68 35.92 -0.54
CA SER A 270 -0.65 35.81 0.07
C SER A 270 -1.06 34.37 0.38
N PHE A 271 -0.32 33.37 -0.13
CA PHE A 271 -0.71 31.98 -0.02
C PHE A 271 -0.63 31.48 1.43
N SER A 272 -1.72 30.87 1.90
CA SER A 272 -1.77 30.21 3.20
C SER A 272 -2.62 28.94 3.15
N LEU A 273 -2.37 28.05 4.10
CA LEU A 273 -3.10 26.79 4.29
C LEU A 273 -3.65 26.71 5.70
N SER A 274 -4.82 26.10 5.84
CA SER A 274 -5.37 25.71 7.14
C SER A 274 -4.37 24.84 7.92
N PRO A 275 -4.32 24.91 9.26
CA PRO A 275 -3.48 24.03 10.09
C PRO A 275 -3.70 22.53 9.83
N ARG A 276 -4.87 22.14 9.33
CA ARG A 276 -5.19 20.75 8.92
C ARG A 276 -4.41 20.27 7.69
N LEU A 277 -3.92 21.20 6.87
CA LEU A 277 -3.25 20.94 5.59
C LEU A 277 -1.79 21.41 5.57
N SER A 278 -1.38 22.26 6.52
CA SER A 278 -0.12 23.02 6.44
C SER A 278 1.15 22.17 6.48
N ILE A 279 1.10 20.96 7.05
CA ILE A 279 2.26 20.05 7.12
C ILE A 279 2.30 19.12 5.88
N PHE A 280 1.17 18.90 5.22
CA PHE A 280 1.10 18.04 4.03
C PHE A 280 2.13 18.38 2.93
N PRO A 281 2.35 19.66 2.55
CA PRO A 281 3.42 20.01 1.60
C PRO A 281 4.82 19.55 2.04
N GLN A 282 5.10 19.62 3.35
CA GLN A 282 6.38 19.17 3.90
C GLN A 282 6.54 17.65 3.80
N PHE A 283 5.47 16.88 4.03
CA PHE A 283 5.49 15.43 3.81
C PHE A 283 5.77 15.09 2.34
N ILE A 284 5.10 15.77 1.40
CA ILE A 284 5.33 15.53 -0.03
C ILE A 284 6.75 15.93 -0.46
N PHE A 285 7.28 17.04 0.08
CA PHE A 285 8.68 17.45 -0.15
C PHE A 285 9.68 16.37 0.28
N ASN A 286 9.47 15.79 1.47
CA ASN A 286 10.33 14.72 1.97
C ASN A 286 10.15 13.42 1.16
N LEU A 287 8.90 13.05 0.86
CA LEU A 287 8.57 11.85 0.11
C LEU A 287 9.21 11.85 -1.28
N ARG A 288 9.05 12.92 -2.06
CA ARG A 288 9.59 13.00 -3.44
C ARG A 288 11.12 12.92 -3.52
N ARG A 289 11.81 13.25 -2.43
CA ARG A 289 13.28 13.20 -2.30
C ARG A 289 13.77 11.92 -1.60
N SER A 290 12.85 11.13 -1.07
CA SER A 290 13.18 9.92 -0.32
C SER A 290 13.80 8.86 -1.22
N GLN A 291 14.51 7.95 -0.58
CA GLN A 291 15.10 6.79 -1.25
C GLN A 291 14.04 5.90 -1.90
N PHE A 292 12.77 5.99 -1.49
CA PHE A 292 11.64 5.25 -2.06
C PHE A 292 11.17 5.79 -3.41
N ILE A 293 11.47 7.06 -3.73
CA ILE A 293 11.08 7.69 -5.01
C ILE A 293 12.26 7.84 -5.94
N GLN A 294 13.43 8.21 -5.40
CA GLN A 294 14.66 8.42 -6.17
C GLN A 294 15.42 7.11 -6.48
N VAL A 295 14.75 5.96 -6.36
CA VAL A 295 15.39 4.64 -6.17
C VAL A 295 16.29 4.21 -7.34
N LYS A 296 15.87 4.47 -8.59
CA LYS A 296 16.57 3.99 -9.80
C LYS A 296 18.00 4.54 -9.93
N HIS A 297 18.34 5.62 -9.25
CA HIS A 297 19.66 6.25 -9.35
C HIS A 297 20.68 5.72 -8.34
N PHE A 298 20.25 5.12 -7.23
CA PHE A 298 21.12 4.86 -6.09
C PHE A 298 21.14 3.41 -5.60
N PHE A 299 20.15 2.58 -5.95
CA PHE A 299 20.00 1.24 -5.39
C PHE A 299 19.85 0.16 -6.46
N CYS A 300 20.19 -1.07 -6.09
CA CYS A 300 19.98 -2.24 -6.94
C CYS A 300 18.52 -2.73 -6.86
N PRO A 301 18.02 -3.48 -7.87
CA PRO A 301 16.64 -3.96 -7.91
C PRO A 301 16.14 -4.65 -6.63
N ASN A 302 17.00 -5.38 -5.92
CA ASN A 302 16.63 -6.03 -4.66
C ASN A 302 16.33 -5.03 -3.53
N SER A 303 17.18 -4.01 -3.36
CA SER A 303 17.00 -3.00 -2.32
C SER A 303 15.73 -2.19 -2.55
N VAL A 304 15.39 -1.92 -3.82
CA VAL A 304 14.14 -1.25 -4.20
C VAL A 304 12.93 -2.10 -3.84
N SER A 305 13.01 -3.39 -4.18
CA SER A 305 11.94 -4.36 -3.91
C SER A 305 11.69 -4.52 -2.41
N HIS A 306 12.75 -4.51 -1.61
CA HIS A 306 12.65 -4.52 -0.15
C HIS A 306 12.03 -3.22 0.39
N ALA A 307 12.50 -2.05 -0.06
CA ALA A 307 11.99 -0.76 0.40
C ALA A 307 10.51 -0.56 0.06
N ASP A 308 10.10 -0.97 -1.15
CA ASP A 308 8.71 -0.92 -1.59
C ASP A 308 7.78 -1.79 -0.72
N GLN A 309 8.21 -3.01 -0.43
CA GLN A 309 7.45 -3.91 0.43
C GLN A 309 7.27 -3.34 1.84
N GLN A 310 8.29 -2.65 2.37
CA GLN A 310 8.18 -1.97 3.66
C GLN A 310 7.14 -0.84 3.60
N ILE A 311 7.15 0.02 2.59
CA ILE A 311 6.14 1.10 2.43
C ILE A 311 4.71 0.55 2.42
N LYS A 312 4.48 -0.57 1.74
CA LYS A 312 3.16 -1.19 1.62
C LYS A 312 2.68 -1.85 2.92
N ARG A 313 3.58 -2.08 3.88
CA ARG A 313 3.28 -2.72 5.17
C ARG A 313 3.28 -1.75 6.36
N ILE A 314 4.10 -0.70 6.31
CA ILE A 314 4.30 0.22 7.43
C ILE A 314 2.97 0.85 7.83
N GLU A 315 2.56 0.61 9.07
CA GLU A 315 1.64 1.50 9.77
C GLU A 315 2.41 2.78 10.08
N PHE A 316 2.05 3.88 9.41
CA PHE A 316 2.58 5.18 9.77
C PHE A 316 1.90 5.62 11.06
N LEU A 317 2.44 5.16 12.20
CA LEU A 317 2.05 5.64 13.51
C LEU A 317 2.62 7.06 13.67
N PHE A 318 1.82 8.03 13.28
CA PHE A 318 2.02 9.39 13.74
C PHE A 318 1.37 9.46 15.13
N ALA A 319 2.21 9.62 16.15
CA ALA A 319 1.69 9.79 17.50
C ALA A 319 0.75 11.01 17.51
N PRO A 320 -0.47 10.91 18.03
CA PRO A 320 -1.23 12.11 18.36
C PRO A 320 -0.41 12.86 19.41
N ASN A 321 -0.06 14.12 19.12
CA ASN A 321 0.45 15.05 20.13
C ASN A 321 -0.60 15.24 21.24
#